data_AF-A0AAE1W841-F1
#
_entry.id   AF-A0AAE1W841-F1
#
_cell.length_a   1.000
_cell.length_b   1.000
_cell.length_c   1.000
_cell.angle_alpha   90.00
_cell.angle_beta   90.00
_cell.angle_gamma   90.00
#
_symmetry.space_group_name_H-M   'P 1'
#
loop_
_entity.id
_entity.type
_entity.pdbx_description
1 polymer ?
#
loop_
_entity_poly.entity_id
_entity_poly.type
_entity_poly.pdbx_seq_one_letter_code
_entity_poly.pdbx_strand_id
1 'polypeptide(L)'
;MCAAKNTEANGITYEECHWITEIAASALMIRNFIMNHSMRLAMFNEFSKLKLLAVAETRFVSVIVMLKRFKLIKQQLKMMVISEQWSCYRDDDVTKAINVKEKLLDDSWWDLIDYILDFTEPIYEMLRATDTDKHCLHLVYDMWDNMISKVKKAIYKHEKKNDYEGSSF
;
A
#
# COMPACT_ATOMS: atom_id res chain seq x y z
N MET A 1 24.37 -13.79 8.71
CA MET A 1 23.29 -12.78 8.70
C MET A 1 23.82 -11.54 9.39
N CYS A 2 24.00 -10.43 8.67
CA CYS A 2 24.34 -9.16 9.31
C CYS A 2 23.11 -8.69 10.11
N ALA A 3 23.21 -8.68 11.43
CA ALA A 3 22.21 -8.04 12.28
C ALA A 3 22.37 -6.53 12.12
N ALA A 4 21.32 -5.84 11.65
CA ALA A 4 21.29 -4.39 11.66
C ALA A 4 21.41 -3.92 13.12
N LYS A 5 22.42 -3.09 13.42
CA LYS A 5 22.50 -2.43 14.73
C LYS A 5 21.31 -1.47 14.82
N ASN A 6 20.43 -1.67 15.81
CA ASN A 6 19.42 -0.68 16.16
C ASN A 6 20.11 0.53 16.77
N THR A 7 20.23 1.60 16.00
CA THR A 7 20.71 2.91 16.44
C THR A 7 19.50 3.79 16.74
N GLU A 8 19.62 4.80 17.61
CA GLU A 8 18.55 5.78 17.90
C GLU A 8 17.98 6.43 16.63
N ALA A 9 18.82 6.62 15.60
CA ALA A 9 18.40 7.06 14.27
C ALA A 9 17.36 6.13 13.60
N ASN A 10 17.45 4.81 13.77
CA ASN A 10 16.46 3.86 13.25
C ASN A 10 15.10 4.01 13.97
N GLY A 11 15.11 4.41 15.24
CA GLY A 11 13.89 4.68 16.01
C GLY A 11 13.17 5.92 15.48
N ILE A 12 13.91 6.99 15.23
CA ILE A 12 13.39 8.26 14.67
C ILE A 12 12.82 8.04 13.26
N THR A 13 13.56 7.35 12.38
CA THR A 13 13.09 7.04 11.03
C THR A 13 11.87 6.10 11.02
N TYR A 14 11.74 5.20 12.01
CA TYR A 14 10.57 4.33 12.13
C TYR A 14 9.30 5.11 12.50
N GLU A 15 9.41 6.16 13.32
CA GLU A 15 8.29 7.04 13.65
C GLU A 15 7.81 7.84 12.42
N GLU A 16 8.74 8.36 11.61
CA GLU A 16 8.43 9.12 10.38
C GLU A 16 7.70 8.27 9.33
N CYS A 17 7.96 6.96 9.31
CA CYS A 17 7.33 6.00 8.39
C CYS A 17 6.13 5.26 8.98
N HIS A 18 5.75 5.52 10.25
CA HIS A 18 4.73 4.73 10.95
C HIS A 18 3.38 4.71 10.22
N TRP A 19 3.00 5.84 9.63
CA TRP A 19 1.77 5.99 8.85
C TRP A 19 1.65 4.95 7.73
N ILE A 20 2.75 4.50 7.12
CA ILE A 20 2.74 3.45 6.08
C ILE A 20 2.19 2.15 6.65
N THR A 21 2.60 1.81 7.87
CA THR A 21 2.15 0.61 8.56
C THR A 21 0.66 0.70 8.91
N GLU A 22 0.17 1.87 9.30
CA GLU A 22 -1.26 2.11 9.57
C GLU A 22 -2.12 2.00 8.31
N ILE A 23 -1.65 2.53 7.18
CA ILE A 23 -2.34 2.41 5.89
C ILE A 23 -2.38 0.96 5.43
N ALA A 24 -1.26 0.24 5.52
CA ALA A 24 -1.19 -1.17 5.18
C ALA A 24 -2.11 -2.03 6.06
N ALA A 25 -2.11 -1.78 7.38
CA ALA A 25 -2.98 -2.46 8.34
C ALA A 25 -4.47 -2.19 8.06
N SER A 26 -4.82 -0.94 7.73
CA SER A 26 -6.18 -0.54 7.36
C SER A 26 -6.66 -1.27 6.10
N ALA A 27 -5.82 -1.35 5.06
CA ALA A 27 -6.13 -2.08 3.83
C ALA A 27 -6.30 -3.59 4.09
N LEU A 28 -5.44 -4.18 4.93
CA LEU A 28 -5.54 -5.57 5.35
C LEU A 28 -6.82 -5.85 6.14
N MET A 29 -7.21 -4.94 7.03
CA MET A 29 -8.45 -5.02 7.81
C MET A 29 -9.67 -5.03 6.88
N ILE A 30 -9.76 -4.10 5.92
CA ILE A 30 -10.85 -4.07 4.93
C ILE A 30 -10.89 -5.37 4.12
N ARG A 31 -9.72 -5.84 3.67
CA ARG A 31 -9.60 -7.09 2.93
C ARG A 31 -10.14 -8.28 3.74
N ASN A 32 -9.73 -8.41 5.01
CA ASN A 32 -10.21 -9.49 5.88
C ASN A 32 -11.70 -9.35 6.19
N PHE A 33 -12.19 -8.13 6.38
CA PHE A 33 -13.60 -7.84 6.57
C PHE A 33 -14.42 -8.35 5.38
N ILE A 34 -13.97 -8.16 4.15
CA ILE A 34 -14.70 -8.64 2.96
C ILE A 34 -14.55 -10.16 2.79
N MET A 35 -13.33 -10.68 2.93
CA MET A 35 -13.01 -12.06 2.51
C MET A 35 -13.43 -13.14 3.53
N ASN A 36 -13.54 -12.79 4.82
CA ASN A 36 -13.80 -13.78 5.87
C ASN A 36 -15.29 -14.10 6.07
N HIS A 37 -16.19 -13.36 5.41
CA HIS A 37 -17.62 -13.56 5.54
C HIS A 37 -18.23 -13.89 4.17
N SER A 38 -18.90 -15.03 4.06
CA SER A 38 -19.40 -15.57 2.79
C SER A 38 -20.31 -14.59 2.05
N MET A 39 -21.20 -13.90 2.77
CA MET A 39 -22.11 -12.92 2.18
C MET A 39 -21.38 -11.66 1.66
N ARG A 40 -20.36 -11.19 2.39
CA ARG A 40 -19.54 -10.03 1.98
C ARG A 40 -18.67 -10.39 0.77
N LEU A 41 -18.12 -11.60 0.77
CA LEU A 41 -17.39 -12.14 -0.36
C LEU A 41 -18.29 -12.33 -1.59
N ALA A 42 -19.51 -12.83 -1.41
CA ALA A 42 -20.48 -12.97 -2.49
C ALA A 42 -20.81 -11.62 -3.13
N MET A 43 -21.17 -10.62 -2.30
CA MET A 43 -21.38 -9.24 -2.77
C MET A 43 -20.15 -8.70 -3.51
N PHE A 44 -18.94 -8.86 -2.97
CA PHE A 44 -17.71 -8.42 -3.64
C PHE A 44 -17.51 -9.05 -5.02
N ASN A 45 -17.80 -10.35 -5.17
CA ASN A 45 -17.64 -11.06 -6.43
C ASN A 45 -18.63 -10.59 -7.52
N GLU A 46 -19.73 -9.93 -7.17
CA GLU A 46 -20.64 -9.30 -8.14
C GLU A 46 -20.01 -8.06 -8.79
N PHE A 47 -19.19 -7.31 -8.05
CA PHE A 47 -18.55 -6.09 -8.53
C PHE A 47 -17.16 -6.33 -9.13
N SER A 48 -16.43 -7.35 -8.66
CA SER A 48 -15.04 -7.59 -9.07
C SER A 48 -14.80 -9.04 -9.47
N LYS A 49 -14.29 -9.25 -10.69
CA LYS A 49 -13.70 -10.52 -11.13
C LYS A 49 -12.29 -10.76 -10.57
N LEU A 50 -11.65 -9.69 -10.09
CA LEU A 50 -10.32 -9.75 -9.50
C LEU A 50 -10.42 -10.07 -8.01
N LYS A 51 -9.73 -11.12 -7.58
CA LYS A 51 -9.63 -11.47 -6.16
C LYS A 51 -8.67 -10.51 -5.42
N LEU A 52 -9.03 -10.20 -4.19
CA LEU A 52 -8.14 -9.63 -3.18
C LEU A 52 -7.05 -10.65 -2.83
N LEU A 53 -5.78 -10.25 -2.88
CA LEU A 53 -4.68 -11.15 -2.56
C LEU A 53 -4.68 -11.48 -1.07
N ALA A 54 -4.46 -12.75 -0.74
CA ALA A 54 -4.06 -13.14 0.61
C ALA A 54 -2.59 -12.76 0.78
N VAL A 55 -2.30 -11.95 1.79
CA VAL A 55 -0.92 -11.66 2.17
C VAL A 55 -0.57 -12.60 3.30
N ALA A 56 0.43 -13.45 3.09
CA ALA A 56 1.08 -14.12 4.21
C ALA A 56 1.86 -13.07 5.00
N GLU A 57 1.90 -13.18 6.34
CA GLU A 57 2.83 -12.40 7.14
C GLU A 57 4.26 -12.68 6.64
N THR A 58 4.84 -11.76 5.88
CA THR A 58 6.27 -11.42 5.77
C THR A 58 6.61 -10.75 4.43
N ARG A 59 7.62 -9.86 4.49
CA ARG A 59 8.34 -9.15 3.43
C ARG A 59 7.65 -7.92 2.83
N PHE A 60 8.35 -6.78 2.90
CA PHE A 60 8.04 -5.48 2.29
C PHE A 60 7.31 -5.58 0.94
N VAL A 61 7.80 -6.41 0.02
CA VAL A 61 7.23 -6.59 -1.31
C VAL A 61 5.80 -7.12 -1.30
N SER A 62 5.42 -8.01 -0.37
CA SER A 62 4.08 -8.59 -0.34
C SER A 62 3.01 -7.54 0.02
N VAL A 63 3.34 -6.60 0.92
CA VAL A 63 2.49 -5.45 1.26
C VAL A 63 2.31 -4.54 0.05
N ILE A 64 3.39 -4.20 -0.66
CA ILE A 64 3.31 -3.36 -1.86
C ILE A 64 2.46 -4.02 -2.95
N VAL A 65 2.67 -5.31 -3.21
CA VAL A 65 1.87 -6.07 -4.18
C VAL A 65 0.40 -6.12 -3.78
N MET A 66 0.10 -6.26 -2.49
CA MET A 66 -1.27 -6.18 -1.98
C MET A 66 -1.88 -4.81 -2.22
N LEU A 67 -1.18 -3.72 -1.87
CA LEU A 67 -1.66 -2.36 -2.07
C LEU A 67 -1.87 -2.05 -3.56
N LYS A 68 -0.96 -2.48 -4.44
CA LYS A 68 -1.13 -2.40 -5.90
C LYS A 68 -2.42 -3.09 -6.34
N ARG A 69 -2.66 -4.32 -5.86
CA ARG A 69 -3.91 -5.04 -6.18
C ARG A 69 -5.14 -4.32 -5.62
N PHE A 70 -5.05 -3.82 -4.40
CA PHE A 70 -6.13 -3.12 -3.71
C PHE A 70 -6.51 -1.84 -4.48
N LYS A 71 -5.52 -1.10 -4.97
CA LYS A 71 -5.74 0.08 -5.81
C LYS A 71 -6.40 -0.25 -7.14
N LEU A 72 -5.99 -1.34 -7.80
CA LEU A 72 -6.60 -1.79 -9.07
C LEU A 72 -8.11 -2.04 -8.96
N ILE A 73 -8.60 -2.41 -7.77
CA ILE A 73 -10.02 -2.67 -7.53
C ILE A 73 -10.73 -1.54 -6.78
N LYS A 74 -10.11 -0.35 -6.64
CA LYS A 74 -10.65 0.82 -5.92
C LYS A 74 -12.10 1.11 -6.33
N GLN A 75 -12.35 1.15 -7.64
CA GLN A 75 -13.69 1.49 -8.15
C GLN A 75 -14.71 0.40 -7.80
N GLN A 76 -14.35 -0.88 -7.92
CA GLN A 76 -15.26 -1.98 -7.58
C GLN A 76 -15.60 -2.00 -6.09
N LEU A 77 -14.61 -1.71 -5.23
CA LEU A 77 -14.83 -1.56 -3.79
C LEU A 77 -15.77 -0.39 -3.47
N LYS A 78 -15.58 0.78 -4.12
CA LYS A 78 -16.48 1.92 -3.97
C LYS A 78 -17.91 1.57 -4.41
N MET A 79 -18.07 0.94 -5.58
CA MET A 79 -19.39 0.52 -6.09
C MET A 79 -20.09 -0.48 -5.16
N MET A 80 -19.34 -1.40 -4.57
CA MET A 80 -19.86 -2.36 -3.60
C MET A 80 -20.45 -1.66 -2.37
N VAL A 81 -19.74 -0.71 -1.75
CA VAL A 81 -20.19 -0.08 -0.49
C VAL A 81 -21.28 0.99 -0.66
N ILE A 82 -21.51 1.45 -1.89
CA ILE A 82 -22.64 2.34 -2.22
C ILE A 82 -23.88 1.56 -2.70
N SER A 83 -23.78 0.26 -2.91
CA SER A 83 -24.88 -0.57 -3.40
C SER A 83 -26.05 -0.67 -2.39
N GLU A 84 -27.24 -0.95 -2.90
CA GLU A 84 -28.40 -1.26 -2.06
C GLU A 84 -28.16 -2.52 -1.23
N GLN A 85 -27.49 -3.53 -1.79
CA GLN A 85 -27.14 -4.77 -1.11
C GLN A 85 -26.32 -4.51 0.16
N TRP A 86 -25.32 -3.63 0.07
CA TRP A 86 -24.54 -3.19 1.23
C TRP A 86 -25.39 -2.38 2.22
N SER A 87 -26.33 -1.57 1.74
CA SER A 87 -27.19 -0.75 2.61
C SER A 87 -28.23 -1.60 3.37
N CYS A 88 -28.64 -2.74 2.79
CA CYS A 88 -29.49 -3.73 3.43
C CYS A 88 -28.71 -4.72 4.31
N TYR A 89 -27.38 -4.62 4.36
CA TYR A 89 -26.55 -5.46 5.21
C TYR A 89 -26.83 -5.18 6.69
N ARG A 90 -27.34 -6.18 7.42
CA ARG A 90 -27.68 -6.08 8.85
C ARG A 90 -27.00 -7.14 9.71
N ASP A 91 -25.89 -7.70 9.23
CA ASP A 91 -25.18 -8.78 9.90
C ASP A 91 -24.38 -8.31 11.12
N ASP A 92 -23.68 -9.27 11.74
CA ASP A 92 -22.88 -9.22 12.97
C ASP A 92 -22.06 -7.94 13.26
N ASP A 93 -21.59 -7.22 12.24
CA ASP A 93 -20.59 -6.15 12.40
C ASP A 93 -20.97 -4.83 11.67
N VAL A 94 -22.19 -4.32 11.87
CA VAL A 94 -22.69 -3.07 11.25
C VAL A 94 -21.75 -1.88 11.48
N THR A 95 -21.22 -1.71 12.70
CA THR A 95 -20.29 -0.60 13.01
C THR A 95 -19.01 -0.69 12.18
N LYS A 96 -18.44 -1.90 12.02
CA LYS A 96 -17.25 -2.09 11.17
C LYS A 96 -17.59 -1.88 9.70
N ALA A 97 -18.80 -2.27 9.26
CA ALA A 97 -19.25 -2.00 7.89
C ALA A 97 -19.33 -0.49 7.61
N ILE A 98 -19.81 0.32 8.55
CA ILE A 98 -19.82 1.78 8.43
C ILE A 98 -18.39 2.31 8.29
N ASN A 99 -17.49 1.93 9.20
CA ASN A 99 -16.08 2.35 9.14
C ASN A 99 -15.39 1.96 7.83
N VAL A 100 -15.64 0.74 7.34
CA VAL A 100 -15.11 0.26 6.05
C VAL A 100 -15.65 1.10 4.90
N LYS A 101 -16.95 1.42 4.91
CA LYS A 101 -17.57 2.27 3.88
C LYS A 101 -16.96 3.68 3.89
N GLU A 102 -16.87 4.31 5.05
CA GLU A 102 -16.27 5.65 5.19
C GLU A 102 -14.84 5.65 4.67
N LYS A 103 -14.03 4.66 5.08
CA LYS A 103 -12.62 4.56 4.66
C LYS A 103 -12.47 4.33 3.16
N LEU A 104 -13.32 3.50 2.55
CA LEU A 104 -13.29 3.25 1.11
C LEU A 104 -13.75 4.46 0.28
N LEU A 105 -14.54 5.36 0.86
CA LEU A 105 -14.98 6.60 0.21
C LEU A 105 -14.03 7.78 0.46
N ASP A 106 -13.16 7.71 1.45
CA ASP A 106 -12.14 8.72 1.75
C ASP A 106 -11.05 8.76 0.66
N ASP A 107 -11.10 9.77 -0.21
CA ASP A 107 -10.10 9.96 -1.25
C ASP A 107 -8.72 10.35 -0.71
N SER A 108 -8.64 11.02 0.45
CA SER A 108 -7.34 11.35 1.07
C SER A 108 -6.60 10.09 1.49
N TRP A 109 -7.33 9.08 1.99
CA TRP A 109 -6.75 7.78 2.30
C TRP A 109 -6.23 7.05 1.05
N TRP A 110 -6.95 7.17 -0.07
CA TRP A 110 -6.48 6.61 -1.35
C TRP A 110 -5.25 7.33 -1.90
N ASP A 111 -5.13 8.64 -1.67
CA ASP A 111 -3.96 9.42 -2.07
C ASP A 111 -2.73 9.01 -1.27
N LEU A 112 -2.88 8.62 0.00
CA LEU A 112 -1.79 8.03 0.80
C LEU A 112 -1.35 6.67 0.25
N ILE A 113 -2.29 5.84 -0.22
CA ILE A 113 -1.95 4.58 -0.91
C ILE A 113 -1.17 4.88 -2.20
N ASP A 114 -1.61 5.85 -3.00
CA ASP A 114 -0.91 6.25 -4.21
C ASP A 114 0.49 6.76 -3.90
N TYR A 115 0.63 7.55 -2.84
CA TYR A 115 1.93 8.02 -2.38
C TYR A 115 2.86 6.86 -2.03
N ILE A 116 2.39 5.88 -1.23
CA ILE A 116 3.17 4.67 -0.91
C ILE A 116 3.62 3.96 -2.18
N LEU A 117 2.73 3.78 -3.15
CA LEU A 117 3.05 3.11 -4.40
C LEU A 117 4.07 3.90 -5.23
N ASP A 118 3.90 5.23 -5.37
CA ASP A 118 4.76 6.11 -6.14
C ASP A 118 6.22 6.08 -5.64
N PHE A 119 6.44 6.16 -4.33
CA PHE A 119 7.81 6.18 -3.79
C PHE A 119 8.43 4.78 -3.63
N THR A 120 7.61 3.72 -3.50
CA THR A 120 8.14 2.34 -3.38
C THR A 120 8.37 1.67 -4.74
N GLU A 121 7.77 2.16 -5.82
CA GLU A 121 7.98 1.63 -7.17
C GLU A 121 9.46 1.60 -7.59
N PRO A 122 10.24 2.69 -7.46
CA PRO A 122 11.65 2.68 -7.87
C PRO A 122 12.50 1.69 -7.07
N ILE A 123 12.17 1.50 -5.79
CA ILE A 123 12.83 0.53 -4.90
C ILE A 123 12.52 -0.89 -5.39
N TYR A 124 11.24 -1.18 -5.68
CA TYR A 124 10.83 -2.47 -6.21
C TYR A 124 11.45 -2.77 -7.57
N GLU A 125 11.49 -1.80 -8.49
CA GLU A 125 12.13 -1.92 -9.81
C GLU A 125 13.63 -2.25 -9.67
N MET A 126 14.35 -1.54 -8.80
CA MET A 126 15.77 -1.79 -8.56
C MET A 126 16.00 -3.21 -8.02
N LEU A 127 15.28 -3.59 -6.96
CA LEU A 127 15.40 -4.91 -6.35
C LEU A 127 15.15 -6.02 -7.37
N ARG A 128 14.11 -5.86 -8.21
CA ARG A 128 13.77 -6.82 -9.25
C ARG A 128 14.83 -6.93 -10.34
N ALA A 129 15.44 -5.82 -10.72
CA ALA A 129 16.50 -5.81 -11.72
C ALA A 129 17.82 -6.41 -11.19
N THR A 130 18.08 -6.30 -9.88
CA THR A 130 19.22 -6.96 -9.22
C THR A 130 18.98 -8.44 -8.91
N ASP A 131 17.72 -8.87 -8.85
CA ASP A 131 17.31 -10.27 -8.61
C ASP A 131 17.37 -11.10 -9.90
N THR A 132 18.51 -11.07 -10.58
CA THR A 132 18.76 -11.88 -11.78
C THR A 132 20.11 -12.59 -11.68
N ASP A 133 20.24 -13.77 -12.31
CA ASP A 133 21.51 -14.53 -12.33
C ASP A 133 22.61 -13.87 -13.19
N LYS A 134 22.40 -12.64 -13.70
CA LYS A 134 23.35 -11.92 -14.52
C LYS A 134 24.29 -11.07 -13.65
N HIS A 135 25.54 -10.96 -14.06
CA HIS A 135 26.50 -10.04 -13.43
C HIS A 135 26.07 -8.58 -13.62
N CYS A 136 25.39 -8.03 -12.62
CA CYS A 136 24.88 -6.66 -12.62
C CYS A 136 25.58 -5.74 -11.60
N LEU A 137 26.62 -6.20 -10.90
CA LEU A 137 27.30 -5.43 -9.84
C LEU A 137 27.77 -4.04 -10.33
N HIS A 138 28.30 -3.97 -11.55
CA HIS A 138 28.74 -2.71 -12.17
C HIS A 138 27.60 -1.72 -12.44
N LEU A 139 26.35 -2.19 -12.54
CA LEU A 139 25.14 -1.38 -12.77
C LEU A 139 24.45 -0.98 -11.47
N VAL A 140 24.75 -1.65 -10.34
CA VAL A 140 24.05 -1.43 -9.07
C VAL A 140 24.18 0.02 -8.59
N TYR A 141 25.34 0.65 -8.80
CA TYR A 141 25.54 2.06 -8.42
C TYR A 141 24.65 3.00 -9.24
N ASP A 142 24.64 2.85 -10.57
CA ASP A 142 23.78 3.66 -11.45
C ASP A 142 22.29 3.45 -11.15
N MET A 143 21.90 2.20 -10.88
CA MET A 143 20.52 1.84 -10.52
C MET A 143 20.12 2.44 -9.16
N TRP A 144 21.03 2.44 -8.19
CA TRP A 144 20.84 3.03 -6.87
C TRP A 144 20.65 4.54 -6.97
N ASP A 145 21.50 5.24 -7.72
CA ASP A 145 21.41 6.70 -7.89
C ASP A 145 20.12 7.11 -8.60
N ASN A 146 19.73 6.36 -9.65
CA ASN A 146 18.46 6.56 -10.33
C ASN A 146 17.26 6.26 -9.41
N MET A 147 17.33 5.20 -8.60
CA MET A 147 16.30 4.88 -7.61
C MET A 147 16.13 6.01 -6.61
N ILE A 148 17.22 6.51 -6.00
CA ILE A 148 17.19 7.65 -5.08
C ILE A 148 16.59 8.88 -5.75
N SER A 149 16.99 9.18 -7.00
CA SER A 149 16.44 10.32 -7.75
C SER A 149 14.92 10.22 -7.92
N LYS A 150 14.41 9.04 -8.30
CA LYS A 150 12.97 8.80 -8.46
C LYS A 150 12.22 8.86 -7.12
N VAL A 151 12.77 8.29 -6.05
CA VAL A 151 12.18 8.35 -4.71
C VAL A 151 12.06 9.80 -4.23
N LYS A 152 13.13 10.59 -4.35
CA LYS A 152 13.11 12.02 -3.99
C LYS A 152 12.03 12.79 -4.75
N LYS A 153 11.87 12.55 -6.05
CA LYS A 153 10.81 13.17 -6.84
C LYS A 153 9.41 12.81 -6.34
N ALA A 154 9.18 11.56 -5.95
CA ALA A 154 7.90 11.14 -5.39
C ALA A 154 7.60 11.85 -4.05
N ILE A 155 8.61 11.97 -3.18
CA ILE A 155 8.51 12.69 -1.90
C ILE A 155 8.21 14.18 -2.13
N TYR A 156 9.00 14.86 -2.95
CA TYR A 156 8.81 16.30 -3.22
C TYR A 156 7.47 16.62 -3.87
N LYS A 157 7.00 15.76 -4.79
CA LYS A 157 5.66 15.87 -5.38
C LYS A 157 4.57 15.81 -4.31
N HIS A 158 4.71 14.93 -3.31
CA HIS A 158 3.74 14.82 -2.21
C HIS A 158 3.82 16.01 -1.24
N GLU A 159 5.03 16.45 -0.90
CA GLU A 159 5.26 17.60 -0.01
C GLU A 159 4.94 18.96 -0.65
N LYS A 160 4.64 19.00 -1.97
CA LYS A 160 4.49 20.23 -2.77
C LYS A 160 5.72 21.15 -2.69
N LYS A 161 6.91 20.56 -2.54
CA LYS A 161 8.19 21.29 -2.49
C LYS A 161 8.86 21.31 -3.86
N ASN A 162 9.66 22.34 -4.10
CA ASN A 162 10.55 22.40 -5.27
C ASN A 162 11.79 21.51 -5.04
N ASP A 163 12.42 21.02 -6.12
CA ASP A 163 13.60 20.11 -6.10
C ASP A 163 14.83 20.62 -5.31
N TYR A 164 14.78 21.86 -4.79
CA TYR A 164 15.85 22.57 -4.10
C TYR A 164 15.59 22.80 -2.60
N GLU A 165 14.41 22.43 -2.09
CA GLU A 165 14.05 22.58 -0.68
C GLU A 165 14.26 21.26 0.09
N GLY A 166 14.78 21.36 1.31
CA GLY A 166 14.98 20.19 2.17
C GLY A 166 13.65 19.48 2.48
N SER A 167 13.63 18.15 2.36
CA SER A 167 12.56 17.33 2.90
C SER A 167 12.81 17.03 4.38
N SER A 168 11.75 16.80 5.15
CA SER A 168 11.85 16.23 6.49
C SER A 168 12.02 14.71 6.47
N PHE A 169 12.08 14.12 5.27
CA PHE A 169 12.28 12.72 4.95
C PHE A 169 13.62 12.49 4.23
#